data_AF-A0A2U9PEM9-F1
#
_entry.id   AF-A0A2U9PEM9-F1
#
_cell.length_a   1.000
_cell.length_b   1.000
_cell.length_c   1.000
_cell.angle_alpha   90.00
_cell.angle_beta   90.00
_cell.angle_gamma   90.00
#
_symmetry.space_group_name_H-M   'P 1'
#
loop_
_entity.id
_entity.type
_entity.pdbx_description
1 polymer ?
#
loop_
_entity_poly.entity_id
_entity_poly.type
_entity_poly.pdbx_seq_one_letter_code
_entity_poly.pdbx_strand_id
1 'polypeptide(L)'
;MPRQRTRGDPVSQLPDSIRHILRAKQHPARAVACPHCGAAPHRPCVVRSRNTILAQPHPARVSAWAQTVACCPDCQVEPATPCHDEGRARSTVHARRYKEAEVTAA
;
A
#
# COMPACT_ATOMS: atom_id res chain seq x y z
N MET A 1 -35.03 30.37 -1.42
CA MET A 1 -34.81 29.02 -1.99
C MET A 1 -33.31 28.79 -2.20
N PRO A 2 -32.56 28.17 -1.27
CA PRO A 2 -31.14 27.90 -1.50
C PRO A 2 -30.97 26.74 -2.49
N ARG A 3 -30.30 27.01 -3.62
CA ARG A 3 -29.95 26.03 -4.65
C ARG A 3 -28.90 25.06 -4.12
N GLN A 4 -29.28 23.81 -3.90
CA GLN A 4 -28.38 22.73 -3.51
C GLN A 4 -27.42 22.42 -4.66
N ARG A 5 -26.18 22.94 -4.61
CA ARG A 5 -25.09 22.46 -5.46
C ARG A 5 -24.55 21.17 -4.86
N THR A 6 -25.09 20.03 -5.27
CA THR A 6 -24.40 18.74 -5.08
C THR A 6 -23.13 18.77 -5.92
N ARG A 7 -22.01 19.15 -5.32
CA ARG A 7 -20.69 18.86 -5.89
C ARG A 7 -20.49 17.34 -5.75
N GLY A 8 -21.06 16.58 -6.68
CA GLY A 8 -20.74 15.16 -6.80
C GLY A 8 -19.26 15.05 -7.05
N ASP A 9 -18.55 14.30 -6.22
CA ASP A 9 -17.14 14.00 -6.44
C ASP A 9 -16.99 13.37 -7.83
N PRO A 10 -16.19 13.95 -8.74
CA PRO A 10 -16.15 13.55 -10.16
C PRO A 10 -15.79 12.07 -10.32
N VAL A 11 -15.02 11.52 -9.38
CA VAL A 11 -14.60 10.11 -9.33
C VAL A 11 -15.74 9.13 -9.08
N SER A 12 -16.82 9.54 -8.41
CA SER A 12 -17.96 8.66 -8.10
C SER A 12 -18.90 8.44 -9.29
N GLN A 13 -18.80 9.30 -10.31
CA GLN A 13 -19.60 9.22 -11.55
C GLN A 13 -18.91 8.43 -12.68
N LEU A 14 -17.64 8.03 -12.49
CA LEU A 14 -16.99 7.19 -13.49
C LEU A 14 -17.54 5.74 -13.45
N PRO A 15 -17.62 5.07 -14.61
CA PRO A 15 -17.91 3.64 -14.69
C PRO A 15 -16.94 2.82 -13.85
N ASP A 16 -17.42 1.70 -13.31
CA ASP A 16 -16.63 0.84 -12.42
C ASP A 16 -15.31 0.40 -13.07
N SER A 17 -15.34 0.08 -14.36
CA SER A 17 -14.16 -0.27 -15.15
C SER A 17 -13.08 0.82 -15.13
N ILE A 18 -13.44 2.11 -15.18
CA ILE A 18 -12.46 3.19 -15.13
C ILE A 18 -11.96 3.41 -13.70
N ARG A 19 -12.83 3.30 -12.69
CA ARG A 19 -12.41 3.31 -11.28
C ARG A 19 -11.43 2.17 -10.98
N HIS A 20 -11.67 0.99 -11.54
CA HIS A 20 -10.80 -0.17 -11.41
C HIS A 20 -9.44 0.06 -12.08
N ILE A 21 -9.39 0.59 -13.31
CA ILE A 21 -8.12 0.94 -13.99
C ILE A 21 -7.32 1.99 -13.20
N LEU A 22 -7.99 3.00 -12.65
CA LEU A 22 -7.34 4.04 -11.85
C LEU A 22 -6.80 3.50 -10.52
N ARG A 23 -7.45 2.51 -9.91
CA ARG A 23 -6.94 1.77 -8.74
C ARG A 23 -5.81 0.84 -9.11
N ALA A 24 -5.92 0.09 -10.22
CA ALA A 24 -4.90 -0.84 -10.70
C ALA A 24 -3.58 -0.14 -11.05
N LYS A 25 -3.63 1.12 -11.52
CA LYS A 25 -2.44 1.97 -11.72
C LYS A 25 -1.75 2.36 -10.40
N GLN A 26 -2.44 2.28 -9.27
CA GLN A 26 -1.88 2.59 -7.97
C GLN A 26 -1.39 1.31 -7.30
N HIS A 27 -0.10 1.27 -6.96
CA HIS A 27 0.46 0.15 -6.20
C HIS A 27 -0.35 -0.06 -4.90
N PRO A 28 -0.81 -1.28 -4.59
CA PRO A 28 -1.70 -1.54 -3.43
C PRO A 28 -1.07 -1.13 -2.09
N ALA A 29 0.27 -1.27 -1.96
CA ALA A 29 1.05 -0.71 -0.85
C ALA A 29 0.89 0.79 -0.57
N ARG A 30 0.23 1.58 -1.44
CA ARG A 30 -0.12 2.97 -1.13
C ARG A 30 -1.24 3.10 -0.10
N ALA A 31 -1.97 2.02 0.22
CA ALA A 31 -2.99 2.02 1.26
C ALA A 31 -2.42 2.25 2.69
N VAL A 32 -1.16 1.88 2.94
CA VAL A 32 -0.52 2.06 4.26
C VAL A 32 0.38 3.29 4.30
N ALA A 33 0.66 3.82 5.49
CA ALA A 33 1.67 4.88 5.66
C ALA A 33 3.08 4.36 5.38
N CYS A 34 3.97 5.19 4.83
CA CYS A 34 5.35 4.80 4.59
C CYS A 34 6.22 5.01 5.85
N PRO A 35 6.81 3.96 6.44
CA PRO A 35 7.66 4.10 7.63
C PRO A 35 8.99 4.82 7.34
N HIS A 36 9.43 4.87 6.07
CA HIS A 36 10.70 5.49 5.69
C HIS A 36 10.59 7.01 5.49
N CYS A 37 9.64 7.48 4.68
CA CYS A 37 9.48 8.91 4.39
C CYS A 37 8.34 9.59 5.14
N GLY A 38 7.52 8.83 5.88
CA GLY A 38 6.34 9.36 6.59
C GLY A 38 5.16 9.72 5.68
N ALA A 39 5.18 9.32 4.41
CA ALA A 39 4.06 9.58 3.50
C ALA A 39 2.77 8.92 4.02
N ALA A 40 1.69 9.71 4.13
CA ALA A 40 0.38 9.25 4.57
C ALA A 40 -0.24 8.19 3.62
N PRO A 41 -1.26 7.45 4.06
CA PRO A 41 -2.09 6.62 3.19
C PRO A 41 -2.53 7.39 1.94
N HIS A 42 -2.51 6.71 0.78
CA HIS A 42 -2.84 7.23 -0.55
C HIS A 42 -1.96 8.39 -1.06
N ARG A 43 -0.98 8.87 -0.29
CA ARG A 43 0.02 9.84 -0.76
C ARG A 43 1.21 9.13 -1.41
N PRO A 44 1.77 9.66 -2.51
CA PRO A 44 2.98 9.10 -3.12
C PRO A 44 4.18 9.20 -2.19
N CYS A 45 5.15 8.30 -2.35
CA CYS A 45 6.44 8.43 -1.70
C CYS A 45 7.24 9.55 -2.35
N VAL A 46 7.97 10.32 -1.54
CA VAL A 46 8.87 11.37 -2.01
C VAL A 46 10.29 11.12 -1.51
N VAL A 47 11.29 11.41 -2.35
CA VAL A 47 12.70 11.48 -1.95
C VAL A 47 12.90 12.82 -1.25
N ARG A 48 13.08 12.84 0.07
CA ARG A 48 13.22 14.10 0.84
C ARG A 48 14.41 14.94 0.38
N SER A 49 15.52 14.32 -0.01
CA SER A 49 16.74 15.03 -0.44
C SER A 49 16.60 15.79 -1.77
N ARG A 50 15.69 15.37 -2.66
CA ARG A 50 15.48 15.98 -3.99
C ARG A 50 14.04 16.47 -4.22
N ASN A 51 13.20 16.37 -3.19
CA ASN A 51 11.76 16.63 -3.23
C ASN A 51 11.05 16.00 -4.45
N THR A 52 11.51 14.84 -4.91
CA THR A 52 11.01 14.19 -6.13
C THR A 52 10.02 13.09 -5.78
N ILE A 53 8.91 13.01 -6.52
CA ILE A 53 7.92 11.93 -6.38
C ILE A 53 8.47 10.65 -7.00
N LEU A 54 8.44 9.55 -6.26
CA LEU A 54 8.76 8.24 -6.81
C LEU A 54 7.54 7.65 -7.53
N ALA A 55 7.78 7.06 -8.69
CA ALA A 55 6.79 6.23 -9.38
C ALA A 55 6.40 5.02 -8.50
N GLN A 56 7.40 4.32 -7.98
CA GLN A 56 7.24 3.16 -7.10
C GLN A 56 7.33 3.54 -5.61
N PRO A 57 6.52 2.91 -4.73
CA PRO A 57 6.63 3.12 -3.30
C PRO A 57 7.98 2.63 -2.76
N HIS A 58 8.45 3.20 -1.64
CA HIS A 58 9.66 2.69 -0.97
C HIS A 58 9.51 1.20 -0.58
N PRO A 59 10.57 0.39 -0.65
CA PRO A 59 10.53 -1.03 -0.25
C PRO A 59 9.99 -1.25 1.17
N ALA A 60 10.32 -0.34 2.10
CA ALA A 60 9.82 -0.39 3.47
C ALA A 60 8.28 -0.24 3.56
N ARG A 61 7.66 0.52 2.65
CA ARG A 61 6.19 0.65 2.58
C ARG A 61 5.55 -0.62 2.04
N VAL A 62 6.13 -1.21 1.00
CA VAL A 62 5.66 -2.50 0.46
C VAL A 62 5.74 -3.58 1.54
N SER A 63 6.80 -3.56 2.34
CA SER A 63 6.98 -4.46 3.49
C SER A 63 5.87 -4.30 4.53
N ALA A 64 5.61 -3.07 4.96
CA ALA A 64 4.57 -2.77 5.94
C ALA A 64 3.18 -3.18 5.42
N TRP A 65 2.90 -2.95 4.15
CA TRP A 65 1.66 -3.38 3.51
C TRP A 65 1.51 -4.91 3.48
N ALA A 66 2.53 -5.62 2.99
CA ALA A 66 2.51 -7.07 2.94
C ALA A 66 2.39 -7.70 4.34
N GLN A 67 2.96 -7.05 5.36
CA GLN A 67 2.76 -7.43 6.76
C GLN A 67 1.29 -7.32 7.19
N THR A 68 0.56 -6.28 6.76
CA THR A 68 -0.86 -6.11 7.12
C THR A 68 -1.83 -6.98 6.33
N VAL A 69 -1.47 -7.41 5.13
CA VAL A 69 -2.40 -8.09 4.21
C VAL A 69 -2.30 -9.61 4.29
N ALA A 70 -1.09 -10.17 4.35
CA ALA A 70 -0.88 -11.60 4.18
C ALA A 70 -0.19 -12.25 5.37
N CYS A 71 -0.43 -13.54 5.55
CA CYS A 71 0.39 -14.41 6.39
C CYS A 71 1.74 -14.67 5.71
N CYS A 72 2.80 -14.91 6.48
CA CYS A 72 4.08 -15.34 5.93
C CYS A 72 4.16 -16.87 5.94
N PRO A 73 4.24 -17.56 4.79
CA PRO A 73 4.40 -19.03 4.76
C PRO A 73 5.72 -19.52 5.35
N ASP A 74 6.80 -18.72 5.25
CA ASP A 74 8.14 -19.12 5.70
C ASP A 74 8.26 -19.08 7.24
N CYS A 75 7.69 -18.07 7.88
CA CYS A 75 7.68 -17.96 9.34
C CYS A 75 6.40 -18.50 9.97
N GLN A 76 5.39 -18.81 9.16
CA GLN A 76 4.02 -19.14 9.59
C GLN A 76 3.38 -18.08 10.50
N VAL A 77 3.73 -16.81 10.32
CA VAL A 77 3.19 -15.70 11.13
C VAL A 77 1.93 -15.09 10.52
N GLU A 78 1.01 -14.68 11.38
CA GLU A 78 -0.24 -14.00 11.03
C GLU A 78 -0.02 -12.58 10.46
N PRO A 79 -1.04 -11.98 9.82
CA PRO A 79 -1.04 -10.57 9.47
C PRO A 79 -0.75 -9.69 10.69
N ALA A 80 -0.18 -8.52 10.48
CA ALA A 80 0.35 -7.60 11.49
C ALA A 80 1.56 -8.10 12.29
N THR A 81 1.85 -9.41 12.35
CA THR A 81 3.04 -9.95 13.03
C THR A 81 4.29 -9.78 12.16
N PRO A 82 5.39 -9.21 12.69
CA PRO A 82 6.62 -9.04 11.92
C PRO A 82 7.25 -10.40 11.59
N CYS A 83 7.82 -10.50 10.38
CA CYS A 83 8.63 -11.66 10.02
C CYS A 83 9.88 -11.73 10.89
N HIS A 84 10.39 -12.94 11.13
CA HIS A 84 11.60 -13.17 11.93
C HIS A 84 12.52 -14.19 11.26
N ASP A 85 13.82 -14.03 11.46
CA ASP A 85 14.81 -15.07 11.17
C ASP A 85 15.38 -15.55 12.50
N GLU A 86 15.29 -16.85 12.78
CA GLU A 86 15.89 -17.47 13.99
C GLU A 86 15.49 -16.77 15.30
N GLY A 87 14.24 -16.30 15.39
CA GLY A 87 13.70 -15.59 16.55
C GLY A 87 14.02 -14.09 16.61
N ARG A 88 14.77 -13.54 15.65
CA ARG A 88 15.01 -12.09 15.52
C ARG A 88 14.06 -11.46 14.52
N ALA A 89 13.31 -10.45 14.96
CA ALA A 89 12.42 -9.69 14.08
C ALA A 89 13.20 -8.99 12.96
N ARG A 90 12.71 -9.13 11.73
CA ARG A 90 13.22 -8.45 10.55
C ARG A 90 12.53 -7.11 10.36
N SER A 91 13.24 -6.15 9.78
CA SER A 91 12.67 -4.87 9.33
C SER A 91 11.87 -4.99 8.03
N THR A 92 12.04 -6.09 7.30
CA THR A 92 11.38 -6.38 6.02
C THR A 92 10.76 -7.77 6.08
N VAL A 93 9.67 -7.98 5.32
CA VAL A 93 9.02 -9.28 5.23
C VAL A 93 9.74 -10.21 4.26
N HIS A 94 9.57 -11.53 4.41
CA HIS A 94 10.14 -12.50 3.46
C HIS A 94 9.51 -12.39 2.08
N ALA A 95 10.28 -12.80 1.06
CA ALA A 95 9.88 -12.76 -0.35
C ALA A 95 8.54 -13.47 -0.61
N ARG A 96 8.31 -14.60 0.07
CA ARG A 96 7.05 -15.35 0.00
C ARG A 96 5.85 -14.52 0.44
N ARG A 97 5.96 -13.75 1.52
CA ARG A 97 4.86 -12.91 2.02
C ARG A 97 4.46 -11.83 1.03
N TYR A 98 5.41 -11.27 0.27
CA TYR A 98 5.07 -10.33 -0.80
C TYR A 98 4.20 -10.97 -1.88
N LYS A 99 4.56 -12.18 -2.32
CA LYS A 99 3.78 -12.91 -3.32
C LYS A 99 2.36 -13.20 -2.83
N GLU A 100 2.22 -13.65 -1.58
CA GLU A 100 0.89 -13.86 -0.99
C GLU A 100 0.08 -12.56 -0.90
N ALA A 101 0.72 -11.44 -0.52
CA ALA A 101 0.05 -10.14 -0.48
C ALA A 101 -0.37 -9.65 -1.87
N GLU A 102 0.44 -9.91 -2.91
CA GLU A 102 0.09 -9.63 -4.31
C GLU A 102 -1.09 -10.48 -4.78
N VAL A 103 -1.10 -11.78 -4.48
CA VAL A 103 -2.23 -12.68 -4.80
C VAL A 103 -3.49 -12.28 -4.06
N THR A 104 -3.40 -11.87 -2.80
CA THR A 104 -4.55 -11.45 -1.99
C THR A 104 -5.16 -10.12 -2.45
N ALA A 105 -4.36 -9.27 -3.10
CA ALA A 105 -4.77 -7.94 -3.55
C ALA A 105 -5.10 -7.87 -5.06
N ALA A 106 -4.90 -8.96 -5.80
CA ALA A 106 -5.27 -9.12 -7.21
C ALA A 106 -6.76 -9.44 -7.36
#